data_AF-A0A521W1T9-F1
#
_entry.id   AF-A0A521W1T9-F1
#
_cell.length_a   1.000
_cell.length_b   1.000
_cell.length_c   1.000
_cell.angle_alpha   90.00
_cell.angle_beta   90.00
_cell.angle_gamma   90.00
#
_symmetry.space_group_name_H-M   'P 1'
#
loop_
_entity.id
_entity.type
_entity.pdbx_description
1 polymer ?
#
loop_
_entity_poly.entity_id
_entity_poly.type
_entity_poly.pdbx_seq_one_letter_code
_entity_poly.pdbx_strand_id
1 'polypeptide(L)' 'MEWIAETLRVFGFINRVHLVRKFCLSVPQASADLNRFMKRNPGAMLYDKTQKMYVVDESWRRTRELCS' A
#
# COMPACT_ATOMS: atom_id res chain seq x y z
N MET A 1 3.49 6.73 -7.44
CA MET A 1 2.91 5.75 -6.48
C MET A 1 3.56 4.37 -6.59
N GLU A 2 4.54 4.19 -7.47
CA GLU A 2 5.27 2.93 -7.63
C GLU A 2 5.87 2.40 -6.32
N TRP A 3 6.36 3.28 -5.45
CA TRP A 3 6.93 2.83 -4.18
C TRP A 3 5.92 2.12 -3.24
N ILE A 4 4.64 2.51 -3.25
CA ILE A 4 3.59 1.83 -2.47
C ILE A 4 3.37 0.42 -3.03
N ALA A 5 3.27 0.30 -4.36
CA ALA A 5 3.12 -0.99 -5.03
C ALA A 5 4.34 -1.91 -4.85
N GLU A 6 5.55 -1.36 -4.92
CA GLU A 6 6.80 -2.08 -4.65
C GLU A 6 6.85 -2.58 -3.21
N THR A 7 6.53 -1.71 -2.24
CA THR A 7 6.52 -2.07 -0.81
C THR A 7 5.51 -3.18 -0.55
N LEU A 8 4.31 -3.10 -1.13
CA LEU A 8 3.30 -4.17 -1.02
C LEU A 8 3.78 -5.48 -1.66
N ARG A 9 4.50 -5.42 -2.80
CA ARG A 9 5.03 -6.62 -3.46
C ARG A 9 6.17 -7.28 -2.68
N VAL A 10 7.05 -6.50 -2.06
CA VAL A 10 8.22 -7.02 -1.35
C VAL A 10 7.83 -7.48 0.06
N PHE A 11 7.14 -6.62 0.81
CA PHE A 11 6.87 -6.85 2.24
C PHE A 11 5.48 -7.43 2.51
N GLY A 12 4.55 -7.36 1.56
CA GLY A 12 3.16 -7.80 1.74
C GLY A 12 2.30 -6.84 2.56
N PHE A 13 2.86 -5.76 3.09
CA PHE A 13 2.11 -4.77 3.87
C PHE A 13 2.75 -3.39 3.84
N ILE A 14 1.97 -2.37 4.18
CA ILE A 14 2.43 -1.00 4.32
C ILE A 14 1.68 -0.28 5.44
N ASN A 15 2.41 0.54 6.19
CA ASN A 15 1.84 1.43 7.21
C ASN A 15 1.99 2.90 6.76
N ARG A 16 1.04 3.75 7.13
CA ARG A 16 1.15 5.21 6.97
C ARG A 16 2.44 5.77 7.56
N VAL A 17 2.95 5.18 8.65
CA VAL A 17 4.22 5.58 9.28
C VAL A 17 5.41 5.40 8.34
N HIS A 18 5.37 4.42 7.43
CA HIS A 18 6.43 4.22 6.45
C HIS A 18 6.50 5.40 5.46
N LEU A 19 5.34 5.90 5.01
CA LEU A 19 5.28 7.07 4.12
C LEU A 19 5.75 8.33 4.83
N VAL A 20 5.28 8.54 6.07
CA VAL A 20 5.68 9.68 6.91
C VAL A 20 7.20 9.69 7.10
N ARG A 21 7.80 8.55 7.46
CA ARG A 21 9.25 8.45 7.71
C ARG A 21 10.09 8.56 6.44
N LYS A 22 9.65 7.94 5.34
CA LYS A 22 10.43 7.92 4.09
C LYS A 22 10.39 9.25 3.34
N PHE A 23 9.24 9.91 3.33
CA PHE A 23 9.00 11.11 2.51
C PHE A 23 8.81 12.38 3.34
N CYS A 24 8.97 12.30 4.68
CA CYS A 24 8.77 13.42 5.60
C CYS A 24 7.40 14.11 5.45
N LEU A 25 6.36 13.32 5.14
CA LEU A 25 5.00 13.80 4.93
C LEU A 25 4.21 13.88 6.23
N SER A 26 3.17 14.71 6.27
CA SER A 26 2.20 14.69 7.36
C SER A 26 1.35 13.42 7.34
N VAL A 27 0.80 13.02 8.49
CA VAL A 27 -0.10 11.85 8.60
C VAL A 27 -1.34 11.97 7.69
N PRO A 28 -2.01 13.13 7.55
CA PRO A 28 -3.10 13.30 6.61
C PRO A 28 -2.68 13.08 5.15
N GLN A 29 -1.50 13.58 4.76
CA GLN A 29 -0.96 13.41 3.41
C GLN A 29 -0.66 11.94 3.10
N ALA A 30 0.00 11.23 4.03
CA ALA A 30 0.24 9.80 3.88
C ALA A 30 -1.06 8.99 3.74
N SER A 31 -2.09 9.33 4.52
CA SER A 31 -3.41 8.70 4.41
C SER A 31 -4.08 8.99 3.07
N ALA A 32 -3.97 10.23 2.58
CA ALA A 32 -4.50 10.62 1.28
C ALA A 32 -3.82 9.86 0.13
N ASP A 33 -2.51 9.66 0.20
CA ASP A 33 -1.75 8.90 -0.81
C ASP A 33 -2.12 7.42 -0.82
N LEU A 34 -2.29 6.79 0.35
CA LEU A 34 -2.78 5.41 0.45
C LEU A 34 -4.20 5.27 -0.09
N ASN A 35 -5.10 6.21 0.24
CA ASN A 35 -6.45 6.24 -0.33
C ASN A 35 -6.44 6.41 -1.85
N ARG A 36 -5.56 7.28 -2.37
CA ARG A 36 -5.40 7.47 -3.82
C ARG A 36 -4.87 6.21 -4.49
N PHE A 37 -3.97 5.47 -3.83
CA PHE A 37 -3.48 4.20 -4.32
C PHE A 37 -4.58 3.14 -4.42
N MET A 38 -5.41 2.98 -3.37
CA MET A 38 -6.55 2.04 -3.38
C MET A 38 -7.55 2.38 -4.48
N LYS A 39 -7.86 3.67 -4.68
CA LYS A 39 -8.78 4.10 -5.74
C LYS A 39 -8.27 3.77 -7.14
N ARG A 40 -6.95 3.86 -7.36
CA ARG A 40 -6.33 3.54 -8.66
C ARG A 40 -6.09 2.05 -8.86
N ASN A 41 -6.01 1.28 -7.78
CA ASN A 41 -5.79 -0.16 -7.82
C ASN A 41 -6.85 -0.84 -6.93
N PRO A 42 -8.09 -0.96 -7.42
CA PRO A 42 -9.15 -1.66 -6.70
C PRO A 42 -8.70 -3.07 -6.35
N GLY A 43 -8.88 -3.46 -5.09
CA GLY A 43 -8.47 -4.79 -4.61
C GLY A 43 -6.97 -4.97 -4.40
N ALA A 44 -6.14 -3.93 -4.44
CA ALA A 44 -4.69 -4.09 -4.22
C ALA A 44 -4.28 -4.34 -2.78
N MET A 45 -5.01 -3.75 -1.83
CA MET A 45 -4.71 -3.85 -0.41
C MET A 45 -5.97 -3.69 0.44
N LEU A 46 -5.97 -4.34 1.59
CA LEU A 46 -7.03 -4.34 2.59
C LEU A 46 -6.53 -3.72 3.88
N TYR A 47 -7.40 -3.05 4.62
CA TYR A 47 -7.03 -2.48 5.92
C TYR A 47 -7.26 -3.50 7.04
N ASP A 48 -6.18 -3.96 7.67
CA ASP A 48 -6.22 -4.78 8.88
C ASP A 48 -6.36 -3.87 10.10
N LYS A 49 -7.52 -3.97 10.77
CA LYS A 49 -7.84 -3.19 11.98
C LYS A 49 -7.07 -3.65 13.22
N THR A 50 -6.70 -4.92 13.30
CA THR A 50 -5.97 -5.52 14.42
C THR A 50 -4.53 -5.03 14.43
N GLN A 51 -3.88 -5.07 13.26
CA GLN A 51 -2.49 -4.64 13.11
C GLN A 51 -2.35 -3.15 12.75
N LYS A 52 -3.48 -2.48 12.45
CA LYS A 52 -3.54 -1.06 12.03
C LYS A 52 -2.64 -0.77 10.82
N MET A 53 -2.65 -1.67 9.84
CA MET A 53 -1.82 -1.58 8.64
C MET A 53 -2.59 -2.03 7.40
N TYR A 54 -2.06 -1.71 6.23
CA TYR A 54 -2.61 -2.16 4.96
C TYR A 54 -1.86 -3.39 4.51
N VAL A 55 -2.58 -4.50 4.32
CA VAL A 55 -2.04 -5.77 3.83
C VAL A 55 -2.35 -5.92 2.35
N VAL A 56 -1.42 -6.48 1.59
CA VAL A 56 -1.63 -6.76 0.17
C VAL A 56 -2.76 -7.79 0.01
N ASP A 57 -3.54 -7.64 -1.04
CA ASP A 57 -4.41 -8.72 -1.49
C ASP A 57 -3.60 -9.68 -2.37
N GLU A 58 -3.52 -10.94 -1.98
CA GLU A 58 -2.71 -11.94 -2.69
C GLU A 58 -3.21 -12.19 -4.12
N SER A 59 -4.49 -11.97 -4.41
CA SER A 59 -5.01 -12.08 -5.79
C SER A 59 -4.47 -10.94 -6.68
N TRP A 60 -4.34 -9.74 -6.12
CA TRP A 60 -3.75 -8.60 -6.82
C TRP A 60 -2.25 -8.79 -7.03
N ARG A 61 -1.54 -9.30 -6.01
CA ARG A 61 -0.10 -9.60 -6.07
C ARG A 61 0.20 -10.54 -7.24
N ARG A 62 -0.53 -11.66 -7.32
CA ARG A 62 -0.37 -12.68 -8.37
C ARG A 62 -0.69 -12.18 -9.77
N THR A 63 -1.67 -11.29 -9.90
CA THR A 63 -2.06 -10.72 -11.21
C THR A 63 -0.94 -9.90 -11.85
N ARG A 64 -0.09 -9.26 -11.03
CA ARG A 64 1.01 -8.42 -11.52
C ARG A 64 2.34 -9.13 -11.71
N GLU A 65 2.52 -10.33 -11.14
CA GLU A 65 3.69 -11.18 -11.39
C GLU A 65 3.62 -11.88 -12.76
N LEU A 66 2.43 -12.00 -13.36
CA LEU A 66 2.22 -12.62 -14.68
C LEU A 66 2.52 -11.70 -15.87
N CYS A 67 2.96 -10.45 -15.64
CA CYS A 67 3.29 -9.47 -16.68
C CYS A 67 4.74 -8.95 -16.62
N SER A 68 5.64 -9.61 -15.87
CA SER A 68 7.07 -9.30 -15.85
C SER A 68 7.87 -10.22 -16.76
#